data_AF-A0A0T5YZL3-F1
#
_entry.id   AF-A0A0T5YZL3-F1
#
_cell.length_a   1.000
_cell.length_b   1.000
_cell.length_c   1.000
_cell.angle_alpha   90.00
_cell.angle_beta   90.00
_cell.angle_gamma   90.00
#
_symmetry.space_group_name_H-M   'P 1'
#
loop_
_entity.id
_entity.type
_entity.pdbx_description
1 polymer ?
#
loop_
_entity_poly.entity_id
_entity_poly.type
_entity_poly.pdbx_seq_one_letter_code
_entity_poly.pdbx_strand_id
1 'polypeptide(L)'
;MEFEPSRNLLTISPHPQDATTSGCYNCAMQIIPADIVAIADVFRDTVEELIEVFEDEESADEQLDSPELLASALFQLFDLLNSPEMAQALDASLTHRELHAPQQLVGHDLHELGDYGINLLIDLAYVADTLRLEEHARMLENLSLPLAVWIARRGGELSTLEPVVNALAALANITTEAVDLENLYQMSSDIQLAVSPLLQTDLDKGNPNHPWRVLLVNRAIIATRSHHTLLMKDAFDNLVQLMPEEASHFFREGMEQMEALSYPEPVKKLVQEYFHEWSAQRTLH
;
A
#
# COMPACT_ATOMS: atom_id res chain seq x y z
N MET A 1 6.97 -30.41 14.78
CA MET A 1 6.72 -28.98 14.51
C MET A 1 5.41 -28.97 13.76
N GLU A 2 4.34 -28.86 14.53
CA GLU A 2 2.97 -29.03 14.07
C GLU A 2 2.58 -27.82 13.22
N PHE A 3 2.05 -28.08 12.03
CA PHE A 3 1.39 -27.08 11.20
C PHE A 3 0.18 -26.55 11.97
N GLU A 4 0.20 -25.28 12.37
CA GLU A 4 -1.01 -24.61 12.85
C GLU A 4 -2.00 -24.47 11.68
N PRO A 5 -3.18 -25.08 11.75
CA PRO A 5 -4.21 -24.93 10.73
C PRO A 5 -5.13 -23.78 11.16
N SER A 6 -4.92 -22.58 10.64
CA SER A 6 -5.91 -21.47 10.50
C SER A 6 -5.19 -20.15 10.18
N ARG A 7 -4.71 -19.98 8.94
CA ARG A 7 -4.34 -18.65 8.42
C ARG A 7 -5.23 -18.37 7.21
N ASN A 8 -6.18 -17.44 7.36
CA ASN A 8 -7.01 -16.94 6.27
C ASN A 8 -6.12 -16.11 5.32
N LEU A 9 -6.11 -16.41 4.02
CA LEU A 9 -5.55 -15.49 3.00
C LEU A 9 -6.47 -14.30 2.78
N LEU A 10 -7.75 -14.43 3.08
CA LEU A 10 -8.70 -13.32 2.99
C LEU A 10 -8.57 -12.33 4.15
N THR A 11 -7.73 -12.64 5.15
CA THR A 11 -7.13 -11.67 6.07
C THR A 11 -5.70 -11.43 5.62
N ILE A 12 -5.41 -10.22 5.15
CA ILE A 12 -4.05 -9.82 4.82
C ILE A 12 -3.27 -9.82 6.14
N SER A 13 -2.15 -10.56 6.23
CA SER A 13 -1.41 -10.57 7.50
C SER A 13 -0.78 -9.20 7.74
N PRO A 14 -1.03 -8.53 8.88
CA PRO A 14 -0.12 -7.48 9.34
C PRO A 14 1.20 -8.12 9.82
N HIS A 15 2.27 -7.34 9.79
CA HIS A 15 3.53 -7.68 10.46
C HIS A 15 3.25 -8.01 11.96
N PRO A 16 3.97 -8.96 12.61
CA PRO A 16 3.61 -9.60 13.89
C PRO A 16 3.51 -8.74 15.18
N GLN A 17 3.07 -7.49 15.15
CA GLN A 17 2.97 -6.66 16.37
C GLN A 17 1.56 -6.36 16.91
N ASP A 18 0.47 -6.69 16.20
CA ASP A 18 -0.87 -6.38 16.70
C ASP A 18 -1.41 -7.42 17.70
N ALA A 19 -1.04 -7.27 18.97
CA ALA A 19 -1.78 -7.85 20.08
C ALA A 19 -1.95 -6.85 21.22
N THR A 20 -3.20 -6.43 21.40
CA THR A 20 -3.80 -5.78 22.59
C THR A 20 -3.67 -4.27 22.72
N THR A 21 -4.77 -3.56 22.44
CA THR A 21 -5.34 -2.58 23.39
C THR A 21 -6.76 -2.16 22.99
N SER A 22 -7.68 -2.20 23.96
CA SER A 22 -9.00 -1.58 23.89
C SER A 22 -8.90 -0.16 24.43
N GLY A 23 -9.03 0.82 23.55
CA GLY A 23 -9.28 2.23 23.85
C GLY A 23 -10.35 2.74 22.89
N CYS A 24 -11.43 3.31 23.41
CA CYS A 24 -12.52 3.83 22.60
C CYS A 24 -12.13 5.16 21.96
N TYR A 25 -11.74 5.21 20.69
CA TYR A 25 -11.95 6.39 19.83
C TYR A 25 -12.23 5.96 18.39
N ASN A 26 -13.39 6.39 17.91
CA ASN A 26 -13.95 6.06 16.61
C ASN A 26 -13.40 7.03 15.54
N CYS A 27 -12.08 7.20 15.44
CA CYS A 27 -11.48 7.69 14.20
C CYS A 27 -11.39 6.48 13.28
N ALA A 28 -12.53 6.11 12.68
CA ALA A 28 -12.56 5.01 11.74
C ALA A 28 -11.52 5.31 10.68
N MET A 29 -10.48 4.47 10.60
CA MET A 29 -9.45 4.50 9.58
C MET A 29 -10.16 4.38 8.22
N GLN A 30 -10.47 5.53 7.65
CA GLN A 30 -11.17 5.68 6.38
C GLN A 30 -10.15 5.72 5.26
N ILE A 31 -10.58 5.36 4.06
CA ILE A 31 -9.74 5.51 2.87
C ILE A 31 -9.55 7.01 2.62
N ILE A 32 -8.34 7.48 2.90
CA ILE A 32 -7.95 8.88 2.67
C ILE A 32 -7.89 9.11 1.15
N PRO A 33 -8.51 10.19 0.63
CA PRO A 33 -8.36 10.55 -0.78
C PRO A 33 -6.89 10.76 -1.14
N ALA A 34 -6.48 10.25 -2.31
CA ALA A 34 -5.14 10.52 -2.86
C ALA A 34 -5.07 11.96 -3.42
N ASP A 35 -5.14 12.92 -2.51
CA ASP A 35 -5.11 14.37 -2.72
C ASP A 35 -4.16 14.98 -1.67
N ILE A 36 -3.19 15.77 -2.09
CA ILE A 36 -2.18 16.37 -1.21
C ILE A 36 -2.83 17.20 -0.10
N VAL A 37 -3.94 17.90 -0.37
CA VAL A 37 -4.62 18.70 0.67
C VAL A 37 -5.22 17.78 1.74
N ALA A 38 -5.91 16.72 1.34
CA ALA A 38 -6.50 15.76 2.29
C ALA A 38 -5.43 15.01 3.09
N ILE A 39 -4.30 14.65 2.44
CA ILE A 39 -3.16 14.02 3.09
C ILE A 39 -2.54 14.97 4.12
N ALA A 40 -2.31 16.24 3.75
CA ALA A 40 -1.71 17.24 4.61
C ALA A 40 -2.58 17.59 5.82
N ASP A 41 -3.90 17.57 5.68
CA ASP A 41 -4.84 17.80 6.79
C ASP A 41 -4.75 16.65 7.82
N VAL A 42 -4.84 15.39 7.38
CA VAL A 42 -4.69 14.23 8.29
C VAL A 42 -3.29 14.19 8.91
N PHE A 43 -2.26 14.52 8.14
CA PHE A 43 -0.89 14.61 8.63
C PHE A 43 -0.75 15.63 9.76
N ARG A 44 -1.31 16.84 9.58
CA ARG A 44 -1.28 17.90 10.59
C ARG A 44 -1.90 17.44 11.90
N ASP A 45 -3.11 16.90 11.85
CA ASP A 45 -3.82 16.44 13.03
C ASP A 45 -3.03 15.34 13.77
N THR A 46 -2.30 14.49 13.03
CA THR A 46 -1.50 13.40 13.59
C THR A 46 -0.20 13.90 14.22
N VAL A 47 0.47 14.88 13.61
CA VAL A 47 1.82 15.28 14.04
C VAL A 47 1.82 16.30 15.18
N GLU A 48 0.74 17.05 15.38
CA GLU A 48 0.61 18.02 16.48
C GLU A 48 0.79 17.35 17.85
N GLU A 49 0.06 16.27 18.13
CA GLU A 49 0.19 15.52 19.39
C GLU A 49 1.56 14.84 19.53
N LEU A 50 2.14 14.36 18.42
CA LEU A 50 3.47 13.75 18.43
C LEU A 50 4.55 14.73 18.88
N ILE A 51 4.51 15.96 18.36
CA ILE A 51 5.47 17.01 18.72
C ILE A 51 5.31 17.40 20.19
N GLU A 52 4.07 17.59 20.67
CA GLU A 52 3.80 17.92 22.07
C GLU A 52 4.37 16.85 23.03
N VAL A 53 4.13 15.56 22.75
CA VAL A 53 4.63 14.46 23.58
C VAL A 53 6.16 14.37 23.53
N PHE A 54 6.77 14.63 22.37
CA PHE A 54 8.23 14.62 22.23
C PHE A 54 8.91 15.75 23.02
N GLU A 55 8.31 16.94 23.06
CA GLU A 55 8.84 18.09 23.82
C GLU A 55 8.75 17.89 25.34
N ASP A 56 7.71 17.20 25.81
CA ASP A 56 7.50 16.89 27.24
C ASP A 56 8.41 15.75 27.75
N GLU A 57 9.00 14.95 26.86
CA GLU A 57 9.92 13.87 27.21
C GLU A 57 11.31 14.41 27.58
N GLU A 58 11.57 14.55 28.89
CA GLU A 58 12.87 15.00 29.45
C GLU A 58 14.07 14.11 29.05
N SER A 59 13.82 12.91 28.51
CA SER A 59 14.83 11.90 28.20
C SER A 59 14.83 11.42 26.75
N ALA A 60 14.21 12.18 25.84
CA ALA A 60 14.19 11.84 24.41
C ALA A 60 15.59 11.40 23.96
N ASP A 61 15.68 10.17 23.45
CA ASP A 61 16.94 9.56 23.04
C ASP A 61 17.67 10.52 22.09
N GLU A 62 18.92 10.89 22.40
CA GLU A 62 19.69 11.86 21.59
C GLU A 62 19.88 11.41 20.13
N GLN A 63 19.55 10.15 19.83
CA GLN A 63 19.56 9.57 18.49
C GLN A 63 18.25 9.72 17.72
N LEU A 64 17.13 10.11 18.36
CA LEU A 64 15.87 10.34 17.66
C LEU A 64 15.91 11.67 16.91
N ASP A 65 15.50 11.62 15.65
CA ASP A 65 15.29 12.81 14.86
C ASP A 65 14.13 13.64 15.44
N SER A 66 14.28 14.97 15.39
CA SER A 66 13.25 15.89 15.89
C SER A 66 12.00 15.78 15.02
N PRO A 67 10.83 15.40 15.59
CA PRO A 67 9.59 15.31 14.83
C PRO A 67 9.16 16.68 14.27
N GLU A 68 9.52 17.79 14.93
CA GLU A 68 9.28 19.14 14.41
C GLU A 68 10.03 19.38 13.09
N LEU A 69 11.30 18.97 13.01
CA LEU A 69 12.10 19.12 11.78
C LEU A 69 11.58 18.24 10.65
N LEU A 70 11.26 16.97 10.95
CA LEU A 70 10.68 16.04 9.99
C LEU A 70 9.33 16.53 9.47
N ALA A 71 8.46 17.00 10.38
CA ALA A 71 7.15 17.55 10.02
C ALA A 71 7.26 18.81 9.17
N SER A 72 8.18 19.71 9.53
CA SER A 72 8.46 20.92 8.76
C SER A 72 8.92 20.59 7.34
N ALA A 73 9.79 19.59 7.17
CA ALA A 73 10.22 19.14 5.86
C ALA A 73 9.05 18.55 5.04
N LEU A 74 8.19 17.76 5.67
CA LEU A 74 7.04 17.16 4.99
C LEU A 74 5.96 18.18 4.62
N PHE A 75 5.71 19.20 5.46
CA PHE A 75 4.83 20.32 5.10
C PHE A 75 5.37 21.12 3.92
N GLN A 76 6.68 21.41 3.89
CA GLN A 76 7.31 22.08 2.76
C GLN A 76 7.20 21.26 1.48
N LEU A 77 7.31 19.93 1.59
CA LEU A 77 7.09 19.02 0.47
C LEU A 77 5.63 19.09 0.00
N PHE A 78 4.63 19.04 0.88
CA PHE A 78 3.23 19.16 0.49
C PHE A 78 2.91 20.49 -0.18
N ASP A 79 3.46 21.60 0.32
CA ASP A 79 3.33 22.92 -0.31
C ASP A 79 3.95 22.94 -1.71
N LEU A 80 5.11 22.30 -1.89
CA LEU A 80 5.75 22.16 -3.20
C LEU A 80 4.90 21.31 -4.16
N LEU A 81 4.40 20.17 -3.71
CA LEU A 81 3.58 19.25 -4.52
C LEU A 81 2.23 19.86 -4.89
N ASN A 82 1.68 20.73 -4.04
CA ASN A 82 0.42 21.45 -4.26
C ASN A 82 0.62 22.81 -4.97
N SER A 83 1.86 23.19 -5.29
CA SER A 83 2.14 24.47 -5.93
C SER A 83 1.58 24.54 -7.36
N PRO A 84 1.07 25.70 -7.81
CA PRO A 84 0.58 25.86 -9.17
C PRO A 84 1.68 25.66 -10.22
N GLU A 85 2.93 25.95 -9.88
CA GLU A 85 4.10 25.69 -10.73
C GLU A 85 4.29 24.19 -10.96
N MET A 86 4.22 23.38 -9.89
CA MET A 86 4.28 21.92 -9.98
C MET A 86 3.11 21.38 -10.80
N ALA A 87 1.88 21.83 -10.53
CA ALA A 87 0.70 21.42 -11.27
C ALA A 87 0.84 21.70 -12.79
N GLN A 88 1.31 22.89 -13.15
CA GLN A 88 1.56 23.25 -14.56
C GLN A 88 2.65 22.38 -15.20
N ALA A 89 3.74 22.10 -14.48
CA ALA A 89 4.82 21.24 -14.97
C ALA A 89 4.34 19.80 -15.23
N LEU A 90 3.51 19.26 -14.34
CA LEU A 90 2.92 17.93 -14.48
C LEU A 90 1.90 17.89 -15.64
N ASP A 91 1.02 18.89 -15.77
CA ASP A 91 0.03 18.96 -16.84
C ASP A 91 0.70 19.11 -18.23
N ALA A 92 1.77 19.91 -18.33
CA ALA A 92 2.57 20.02 -19.55
C ALA A 92 3.26 18.69 -19.90
N SER A 93 3.72 17.95 -18.89
CA SER A 93 4.35 16.65 -19.07
C SER A 93 3.36 15.57 -19.53
N LEU A 94 2.11 15.60 -19.06
CA LEU A 94 1.08 14.64 -19.46
C LEU A 94 0.53 14.89 -20.89
N THR A 95 0.55 16.14 -21.35
CA THR A 95 -0.01 16.52 -22.66
C THR A 95 0.96 16.39 -23.83
N HIS A 96 2.26 16.55 -23.61
CA HIS A 96 3.28 16.50 -24.67
C HIS A 96 3.88 15.09 -24.87
N ARG A 97 3.11 14.12 -25.35
CA ARG A 97 3.56 12.72 -25.54
C ARG A 97 4.57 12.48 -26.68
N GLU A 98 5.08 13.49 -27.39
CA GLU A 98 6.02 13.26 -28.50
C GLU A 98 7.17 14.28 -28.56
N LEU A 99 8.39 13.72 -28.74
CA LEU A 99 9.68 14.31 -29.14
C LEU A 99 10.53 15.01 -28.05
N HIS A 100 11.19 14.16 -27.25
CA HIS A 100 12.51 14.34 -26.63
C HIS A 100 12.76 15.62 -25.78
N ALA A 101 12.78 15.40 -24.45
CA ALA A 101 13.63 16.07 -23.44
C ALA A 101 13.10 17.29 -22.62
N PRO A 102 11.85 17.26 -22.10
CA PRO A 102 11.63 17.76 -20.72
C PRO A 102 10.90 16.82 -19.75
N GLN A 103 10.20 15.79 -20.23
CA GLN A 103 9.39 14.88 -19.38
C GLN A 103 10.21 14.06 -18.37
N GLN A 104 11.44 13.69 -18.74
CA GLN A 104 12.31 12.87 -17.89
C GLN A 104 12.79 13.62 -16.64
N LEU A 105 12.91 14.95 -16.70
CA LEU A 105 13.38 15.75 -15.57
C LEU A 105 12.28 15.90 -14.52
N VAL A 106 11.06 16.26 -14.93
CA VAL A 106 9.91 16.39 -14.00
C VAL A 106 9.54 15.03 -13.38
N GLY A 107 9.59 13.95 -14.15
CA GLY A 107 9.35 12.60 -13.62
C GLY A 107 10.42 12.14 -12.65
N HIS A 108 11.68 12.49 -12.89
CA HIS A 108 12.79 12.22 -11.97
C HIS A 108 12.65 13.02 -10.67
N ASP A 109 12.33 14.31 -10.77
CA ASP A 109 12.10 15.15 -9.59
C ASP A 109 10.91 14.64 -8.78
N LEU A 110 9.81 14.24 -9.44
CA LEU A 110 8.64 13.68 -8.75
C LEU A 110 8.94 12.34 -8.07
N HIS A 111 9.77 11.50 -8.69
CA HIS A 111 10.22 10.25 -8.09
C HIS A 111 11.02 10.52 -6.79
N GLU A 112 12.02 11.39 -6.85
CA GLU A 112 12.85 11.75 -5.69
C GLU A 112 12.02 12.41 -4.58
N LEU A 113 11.14 13.34 -4.93
CA LEU A 113 10.25 14.01 -3.99
C LEU A 113 9.26 13.03 -3.36
N GLY A 114 8.77 12.06 -4.13
CA GLY A 114 7.85 11.04 -3.67
C GLY A 114 8.50 10.08 -2.66
N ASP A 115 9.67 9.52 -3.01
CA ASP A 115 10.43 8.67 -2.10
C ASP A 115 10.88 9.43 -0.85
N TYR A 116 11.27 10.70 -0.99
CA TYR A 116 11.60 11.55 0.15
C TYR A 116 10.41 11.71 1.10
N GLY A 117 9.21 11.99 0.57
CA GLY A 117 7.99 12.09 1.37
C GLY A 117 7.62 10.78 2.09
N ILE A 118 7.76 9.64 1.42
CA ILE A 118 7.51 8.33 2.04
C ILE A 118 8.53 8.08 3.17
N ASN A 119 9.82 8.38 2.97
CA ASN A 119 10.83 8.20 4.02
C ASN A 119 10.58 9.11 5.23
N LEU A 120 10.16 10.37 5.02
CA LEU A 120 9.78 11.25 6.14
C LEU A 120 8.62 10.69 6.97
N LEU A 121 7.63 10.04 6.32
CA LEU A 121 6.55 9.35 7.02
C LEU A 121 7.04 8.14 7.82
N ILE A 122 8.01 7.38 7.29
CA ILE A 122 8.66 6.26 8.00
C ILE A 122 9.37 6.78 9.25
N ASP A 123 10.18 7.83 9.10
CA ASP A 123 10.95 8.40 10.21
C ASP A 123 10.02 8.94 11.31
N LEU A 124 8.96 9.64 10.94
CA LEU A 124 7.95 10.11 11.89
C LEU A 124 7.19 8.95 12.57
N ALA A 125 6.84 7.91 11.82
CA ALA A 125 6.20 6.72 12.39
C ALA A 125 7.13 6.02 13.38
N TYR A 126 8.44 5.97 13.10
CA TYR A 126 9.45 5.43 14.00
C TYR A 126 9.59 6.25 15.30
N VAL A 127 9.57 7.58 15.19
CA VAL A 127 9.55 8.46 16.38
C VAL A 127 8.30 8.20 17.22
N ALA A 128 7.11 8.14 16.59
CA ALA A 128 5.86 7.84 17.27
C ALA A 128 5.87 6.47 17.97
N ASP A 129 6.38 5.43 17.31
CA ASP A 129 6.51 4.08 17.88
C ASP A 129 7.45 4.08 19.10
N THR A 130 8.58 4.79 19.02
CA THR A 130 9.53 4.92 20.13
C THR A 130 8.91 5.62 21.34
N LEU A 131 8.03 6.59 21.10
CA LEU A 131 7.22 7.27 22.12
C LEU A 131 5.98 6.47 22.57
N ARG A 132 5.78 5.25 22.04
CA ARG A 132 4.63 4.36 22.33
C ARG A 132 3.28 4.95 21.91
N LEU A 133 3.30 5.82 20.91
CA LEU A 133 2.12 6.37 20.25
C LEU A 133 1.76 5.46 19.06
N GLU A 134 1.34 4.23 19.35
CA GLU A 134 1.06 3.18 18.34
C GLU A 134 0.01 3.62 17.31
N GLU A 135 -0.99 4.40 17.73
CA GLU A 135 -2.03 4.92 16.84
C GLU A 135 -1.46 5.96 15.86
N HIS A 136 -0.64 6.89 16.35
CA HIS A 136 0.02 7.89 15.53
C HIS A 136 1.02 7.26 14.57
N ALA A 137 1.82 6.29 15.02
CA ALA A 137 2.73 5.54 14.17
C ALA A 137 1.97 4.87 13.01
N ARG A 138 0.86 4.19 13.33
CA ARG A 138 0.01 3.55 12.32
C ARG A 138 -0.64 4.56 11.38
N MET A 139 -1.09 5.71 11.87
CA MET A 139 -1.68 6.76 11.04
C MET A 139 -0.65 7.37 10.09
N LEU A 140 0.56 7.63 10.56
CA LEU A 140 1.68 8.14 9.75
C LEU A 140 2.08 7.14 8.66
N GLU A 141 2.20 5.85 8.98
CA GLU A 141 2.46 4.81 7.98
C GLU A 141 1.31 4.72 6.97
N ASN A 142 0.04 4.82 7.41
CA ASN A 142 -1.13 4.77 6.53
C ASN A 142 -1.17 5.91 5.51
N LEU A 143 -0.57 7.07 5.79
CA LEU A 143 -0.46 8.18 4.84
C LEU A 143 0.45 7.87 3.65
N SER A 144 1.30 6.85 3.74
CA SER A 144 2.13 6.40 2.62
C SER A 144 1.30 5.91 1.44
N LEU A 145 0.13 5.29 1.68
CA LEU A 145 -0.75 4.80 0.62
C LEU A 145 -1.33 5.93 -0.25
N PRO A 146 -2.09 6.90 0.28
CA PRO A 146 -2.66 7.97 -0.54
C PRO A 146 -1.57 8.84 -1.19
N LEU A 147 -0.41 9.02 -0.54
CA LEU A 147 0.73 9.71 -1.14
C LEU A 147 1.29 8.95 -2.35
N ALA A 148 1.53 7.64 -2.21
CA ALA A 148 1.99 6.79 -3.30
C ALA A 148 1.01 6.76 -4.49
N VAL A 149 -0.29 6.69 -4.21
CA VAL A 149 -1.33 6.76 -5.25
C VAL A 149 -1.32 8.12 -5.95
N TRP A 150 -1.14 9.22 -5.22
CA TRP A 150 -1.03 10.55 -5.82
C TRP A 150 0.18 10.64 -6.76
N ILE A 151 1.35 10.16 -6.32
CA ILE A 151 2.58 10.10 -7.13
C ILE A 151 2.35 9.27 -8.39
N ALA A 152 1.79 8.07 -8.25
CA ALA A 152 1.49 7.16 -9.35
C ALA A 152 0.59 7.80 -10.41
N ARG A 153 -0.49 8.48 -9.99
CA ARG A 153 -1.43 9.16 -10.89
C ARG A 153 -0.82 10.34 -11.64
N ARG A 154 0.30 10.88 -11.14
CA ARG A 154 1.07 11.96 -11.79
C ARG A 154 2.23 11.44 -12.63
N GLY A 155 2.37 10.12 -12.77
CA GLY A 155 3.39 9.48 -13.59
C GLY A 155 4.76 9.37 -12.90
N GLY A 156 4.80 9.52 -11.57
CA GLY A 156 6.00 9.25 -10.78
C GLY A 156 6.24 7.75 -10.61
N GLU A 157 7.51 7.37 -10.46
CA GLU A 157 7.92 6.00 -10.14
C GLU A 157 8.03 5.82 -8.62
N LEU A 158 7.76 4.61 -8.12
CA LEU A 158 7.87 4.25 -6.70
C LEU A 158 9.03 3.27 -6.50
N SER A 159 10.03 3.65 -5.69
CA SER A 159 11.12 2.76 -5.27
C SER A 159 11.04 2.36 -3.78
N THR A 160 10.16 2.99 -3.01
CA THR A 160 9.86 2.61 -1.62
C THR A 160 8.45 2.02 -1.51
N LEU A 161 8.33 0.70 -1.36
CA LEU A 161 7.05 -0.01 -1.49
C LEU A 161 6.52 -0.64 -0.20
N GLU A 162 7.38 -1.00 0.75
CA GLU A 162 6.99 -1.69 1.98
C GLU A 162 5.91 -0.95 2.81
N PRO A 163 6.09 0.33 3.20
CA PRO A 163 5.07 1.04 3.99
C PRO A 163 3.75 1.19 3.23
N VAL A 164 3.82 1.38 1.91
CA VAL A 164 2.65 1.53 1.04
C VAL A 164 1.81 0.23 1.02
N VAL A 165 2.49 -0.91 0.94
CA VAL A 165 1.84 -2.23 0.90
C VAL A 165 1.29 -2.60 2.28
N ASN A 166 1.98 -2.24 3.35
CA ASN A 166 1.49 -2.42 4.72
C ASN A 166 0.23 -1.56 4.98
N ALA A 167 0.25 -0.30 4.57
CA ALA A 167 -0.92 0.59 4.65
C ALA A 167 -2.11 0.04 3.83
N LEU A 168 -1.85 -0.43 2.60
CA LEU A 168 -2.87 -1.10 1.78
C LEU A 168 -3.44 -2.33 2.48
N ALA A 169 -2.59 -3.16 3.08
CA ALA A 169 -2.97 -4.35 3.84
C ALA A 169 -3.88 -4.00 5.02
N ALA A 170 -3.46 -3.03 5.84
CA ALA A 170 -4.20 -2.57 7.01
C ALA A 170 -5.60 -2.07 6.63
N LEU A 171 -5.69 -1.21 5.61
CA LEU A 171 -6.96 -0.68 5.12
C LEU A 171 -7.85 -1.78 4.53
N ALA A 172 -7.29 -2.67 3.71
CA ALA A 172 -8.06 -3.75 3.13
C ALA A 172 -8.60 -4.71 4.20
N ASN A 173 -7.88 -4.96 5.29
CA ASN A 173 -8.36 -5.79 6.40
C ASN A 173 -9.64 -5.26 7.04
N ILE A 174 -9.72 -3.96 7.27
CA ILE A 174 -10.87 -3.32 7.93
C ILE A 174 -12.00 -2.97 6.96
N THR A 175 -11.73 -2.91 5.65
CA THR A 175 -12.71 -2.51 4.64
C THR A 175 -13.66 -3.65 4.30
N THR A 176 -14.97 -3.41 4.39
CA THR A 176 -16.01 -4.42 4.12
C THR A 176 -16.96 -4.01 3.00
N GLU A 177 -17.19 -2.71 2.80
CA GLU A 177 -18.07 -2.20 1.77
C GLU A 177 -17.48 -2.45 0.37
N ALA A 178 -18.30 -2.97 -0.54
CA ALA A 178 -17.85 -3.37 -1.87
C ALA A 178 -17.26 -2.19 -2.67
N VAL A 179 -17.89 -1.01 -2.57
CA VAL A 179 -17.43 0.21 -3.26
C VAL A 179 -16.05 0.64 -2.76
N ASP A 180 -15.80 0.52 -1.46
CA ASP A 180 -14.51 0.87 -0.87
C ASP A 180 -13.42 -0.16 -1.22
N LEU A 181 -13.77 -1.44 -1.30
CA LEU A 181 -12.88 -2.49 -1.82
C LEU A 181 -12.54 -2.27 -3.31
N GLU A 182 -13.50 -1.82 -4.12
CA GLU A 182 -13.24 -1.44 -5.51
C GLU A 182 -12.30 -0.23 -5.59
N ASN A 183 -12.46 0.76 -4.70
CA ASN A 183 -11.55 1.90 -4.63
C ASN A 183 -10.13 1.47 -4.22
N LEU A 184 -9.97 0.64 -3.19
CA LEU A 184 -8.67 0.07 -2.81
C LEU A 184 -8.05 -0.76 -3.93
N TYR A 185 -8.87 -1.47 -4.69
CA TYR A 185 -8.39 -2.19 -5.86
C TYR A 185 -7.82 -1.24 -6.92
N GLN A 186 -8.49 -0.12 -7.20
CA GLN A 186 -7.98 0.89 -8.12
C GLN A 186 -6.68 1.53 -7.59
N MET A 187 -6.63 1.89 -6.31
CA MET A 187 -5.40 2.40 -5.67
C MET A 187 -4.23 1.41 -5.81
N SER A 188 -4.46 0.13 -5.54
CA SER A 188 -3.42 -0.90 -5.71
C SER A 188 -2.99 -1.08 -7.18
N SER A 189 -3.88 -0.82 -8.13
CA SER A 189 -3.58 -0.87 -9.57
C SER A 189 -2.76 0.33 -10.01
N ASP A 190 -3.06 1.53 -9.51
CA ASP A 190 -2.25 2.73 -9.72
C ASP A 190 -0.82 2.49 -9.21
N ILE A 191 -0.68 1.93 -8.02
CA ILE A 191 0.63 1.58 -7.44
C ILE A 191 1.35 0.54 -8.29
N GLN A 192 0.69 -0.58 -8.64
CA GLN A 192 1.29 -1.65 -9.43
C GLN A 192 1.95 -1.11 -10.72
N LEU A 193 1.30 -0.14 -11.40
CA LEU A 193 1.80 0.46 -12.63
C LEU A 193 2.98 1.43 -12.40
N ALA A 194 3.09 2.01 -11.20
CA ALA A 194 4.10 2.98 -10.85
C ALA A 194 5.34 2.37 -10.16
N VAL A 195 5.30 1.10 -9.74
CA VAL A 195 6.46 0.44 -9.11
C VAL A 195 7.65 0.37 -10.07
N SER A 196 8.81 0.80 -9.60
CA SER A 196 10.08 0.73 -10.33
C SER A 196 10.35 -0.68 -10.88
N PRO A 197 10.80 -0.81 -12.14
CA PRO A 197 11.21 -2.10 -12.69
C PRO A 197 12.26 -2.82 -11.84
N LEU A 198 13.10 -2.09 -11.11
CA LEU A 198 14.11 -2.67 -10.23
C LEU A 198 13.47 -3.53 -9.14
N LEU A 199 12.44 -3.02 -8.46
CA LEU A 199 11.68 -3.75 -7.43
C LEU A 199 10.91 -4.95 -8.01
N GLN A 200 10.56 -4.93 -9.30
CA GLN A 200 9.91 -6.07 -9.97
C GLN A 200 10.91 -7.17 -10.31
N THR A 201 12.17 -6.81 -10.60
CA THR A 201 13.24 -7.74 -10.98
C THR A 201 14.05 -8.26 -9.79
N ASP A 202 14.10 -7.52 -8.68
CA ASP A 202 14.69 -7.93 -7.40
C ASP A 202 13.80 -8.92 -6.66
N LEU A 203 13.26 -9.88 -7.41
CA LEU A 203 12.69 -11.09 -6.85
C LEU A 203 13.87 -11.90 -6.34
N ASP A 204 14.29 -11.62 -5.12
CA ASP A 204 14.98 -12.60 -4.30
C ASP A 204 13.98 -13.76 -4.16
N LYS A 205 14.03 -14.71 -5.12
CA LYS A 205 12.90 -15.59 -5.47
C LYS A 205 12.40 -16.43 -4.28
N GLY A 206 13.17 -16.50 -3.20
CA GLY A 206 12.81 -17.16 -1.95
C GLY A 206 12.14 -16.30 -0.86
N ASN A 207 12.05 -14.97 -0.98
CA ASN A 207 11.42 -14.12 0.04
C ASN A 207 9.92 -13.93 -0.24
N PRO A 208 9.01 -14.64 0.46
CA PRO A 208 7.56 -14.47 0.29
C PRO A 208 7.08 -13.08 0.78
N ASN A 209 7.83 -12.42 1.64
CA ASN A 209 7.48 -11.11 2.21
C ASN A 209 8.02 -9.95 1.36
N HIS A 210 8.55 -10.21 0.16
CA HIS A 210 9.01 -9.14 -0.71
C HIS A 210 7.85 -8.18 -1.06
N PRO A 211 7.96 -6.86 -0.86
CA PRO A 211 6.83 -5.92 -0.98
C PRO A 211 6.07 -6.00 -2.30
N TRP A 212 6.78 -6.21 -3.42
CA TRP A 212 6.15 -6.40 -4.73
C TRP A 212 5.23 -7.63 -4.79
N ARG A 213 5.64 -8.74 -4.18
CA ARG A 213 4.82 -9.97 -4.13
C ARG A 213 3.59 -9.76 -3.27
N VAL A 214 3.80 -9.16 -2.10
CA VAL A 214 2.72 -8.85 -1.15
C VAL A 214 1.70 -7.90 -1.79
N LEU A 215 2.13 -6.89 -2.56
CA LEU A 215 1.23 -6.03 -3.33
C LEU A 215 0.33 -6.82 -4.27
N LEU A 216 0.90 -7.70 -5.10
CA LEU A 216 0.16 -8.49 -6.09
C LEU A 216 -0.84 -9.46 -5.43
N VAL A 217 -0.43 -10.09 -4.33
CA VAL A 217 -1.30 -10.97 -3.53
C VAL A 217 -2.43 -10.16 -2.88
N ASN A 218 -2.12 -9.03 -2.24
CA ASN A 218 -3.12 -8.16 -1.61
C ASN A 218 -4.13 -7.64 -2.63
N ARG A 219 -3.67 -7.24 -3.82
CA ARG A 219 -4.53 -6.82 -4.93
C ARG A 219 -5.52 -7.91 -5.34
N ALA A 220 -5.07 -9.17 -5.45
CA ALA A 220 -5.93 -10.30 -5.77
C ALA A 220 -6.93 -10.64 -4.64
N ILE A 221 -6.52 -10.49 -3.37
CA ILE A 221 -7.39 -10.65 -2.20
C ILE A 221 -8.47 -9.57 -2.17
N ILE A 222 -8.10 -8.29 -2.36
CA ILE A 222 -9.03 -7.16 -2.40
C ILE A 222 -10.06 -7.38 -3.51
N ALA A 223 -9.61 -7.75 -4.71
CA ALA A 223 -10.50 -8.06 -5.83
C ALA A 223 -11.48 -9.19 -5.49
N THR A 224 -10.99 -10.24 -4.82
CA THR A 224 -11.82 -11.38 -4.40
C THR A 224 -12.87 -10.98 -3.37
N ARG A 225 -12.50 -10.16 -2.38
CA ARG A 225 -13.41 -9.65 -1.34
C ARG A 225 -14.45 -8.67 -1.88
N SER A 226 -14.16 -7.96 -2.97
CA SER A 226 -15.14 -7.08 -3.63
C SER A 226 -16.30 -7.85 -4.26
N HIS A 227 -16.14 -9.16 -4.51
CA HIS A 227 -17.04 -10.00 -5.31
C HIS A 227 -17.26 -9.51 -6.75
N HIS A 228 -16.48 -8.54 -7.23
CA HIS A 228 -16.57 -8.02 -8.58
C HIS A 228 -15.72 -8.88 -9.54
N THR A 229 -16.37 -9.82 -10.22
CA THR A 229 -15.69 -10.86 -11.03
C THR A 229 -14.79 -10.31 -12.14
N LEU A 230 -15.06 -9.12 -12.68
CA LEU A 230 -14.16 -8.50 -13.67
C LEU A 230 -12.85 -8.00 -13.02
N LEU A 231 -12.90 -7.49 -11.79
CA LEU A 231 -11.68 -7.06 -11.08
C LEU A 231 -10.89 -8.29 -10.64
N MET A 232 -11.59 -9.33 -10.17
CA MET A 232 -10.96 -10.61 -9.88
C MET A 232 -10.21 -11.17 -11.09
N LYS A 233 -10.88 -11.19 -12.26
CA LYS A 233 -10.28 -11.70 -13.49
C LYS A 233 -9.00 -10.94 -13.84
N ASP A 234 -9.07 -9.61 -13.84
CA ASP A 234 -7.90 -8.76 -14.10
C ASP A 234 -6.77 -9.01 -13.08
N ALA A 235 -7.11 -9.12 -11.79
CA ALA A 235 -6.14 -9.40 -10.74
C ALA A 235 -5.45 -10.75 -10.91
N PHE A 236 -6.23 -11.79 -11.23
CA PHE A 236 -5.74 -13.15 -11.42
C PHE A 236 -4.89 -13.28 -12.68
N ASP A 237 -5.29 -12.63 -13.78
CA ASP A 237 -4.50 -12.58 -15.01
C ASP A 237 -3.13 -11.91 -14.75
N ASN A 238 -3.11 -10.80 -13.99
CA ASN A 238 -1.86 -10.14 -13.58
C ASN A 238 -1.01 -11.02 -12.65
N LEU A 239 -1.62 -11.63 -11.63
CA LEU A 239 -0.91 -12.50 -10.67
C LEU A 239 -0.21 -13.66 -11.38
N VAL A 240 -0.92 -14.31 -12.31
CA VAL A 240 -0.41 -15.43 -13.10
C VAL A 240 0.73 -14.98 -14.03
N GLN A 241 0.58 -13.82 -14.67
CA GLN A 241 1.59 -13.30 -15.59
C GLN A 241 2.88 -12.91 -14.85
N LEU A 242 2.76 -12.29 -13.68
CA LEU A 242 3.88 -11.71 -12.93
C LEU A 242 4.50 -12.71 -11.94
N MET A 243 3.71 -13.64 -11.40
CA MET A 243 4.14 -14.65 -10.42
C MET A 243 3.59 -16.05 -10.76
N PRO A 244 3.95 -16.61 -11.94
CA PRO A 244 3.41 -17.89 -12.37
C PRO A 244 3.76 -19.03 -11.40
N GLU A 245 4.93 -18.97 -10.75
CA GLU A 245 5.38 -19.97 -9.75
C GLU A 245 4.46 -20.04 -8.53
N GLU A 246 3.93 -18.90 -8.09
CA GLU A 246 3.13 -18.78 -6.85
C GLU A 246 1.62 -18.91 -7.09
N ALA A 247 1.16 -18.66 -8.32
CA ALA A 247 -0.27 -18.72 -8.69
C ALA A 247 -0.97 -20.02 -8.25
N SER A 248 -0.29 -21.17 -8.41
CA SER A 248 -0.85 -22.48 -8.02
C SER A 248 -1.09 -22.64 -6.52
N HIS A 249 -0.28 -21.98 -5.68
CA HIS A 249 -0.47 -21.96 -4.23
C HIS A 249 -1.65 -21.05 -3.88
N PHE A 250 -1.63 -19.83 -4.40
CA PHE A 250 -2.69 -18.84 -4.19
C PHE A 250 -4.09 -19.38 -4.49
N PHE A 251 -4.30 -20.00 -5.66
CA PHE A 251 -5.64 -20.52 -6.02
C PHE A 251 -6.06 -21.74 -5.20
N ARG A 252 -5.11 -22.55 -4.72
CA ARG A 252 -5.40 -23.69 -3.84
C ARG A 252 -5.97 -23.22 -2.52
N GLU A 253 -5.30 -22.27 -1.88
CA GLU A 253 -5.79 -21.74 -0.61
C GLU A 253 -7.07 -20.92 -0.79
N GLY A 254 -7.21 -20.22 -1.93
CA GLY A 254 -8.45 -19.56 -2.32
C GLY A 254 -9.63 -20.53 -2.33
N MET A 255 -9.48 -21.71 -2.95
CA MET A 255 -10.53 -22.74 -2.96
C MET A 255 -10.90 -23.23 -1.55
N GLU A 256 -9.92 -23.48 -0.69
CA GLU A 256 -10.17 -23.90 0.71
C GLU A 256 -10.99 -22.86 1.48
N GLN A 257 -10.73 -21.57 1.25
CA GLN A 257 -11.45 -20.49 1.92
C GLN A 257 -12.84 -20.21 1.34
N MET A 258 -13.03 -20.41 0.03
CA MET A 258 -14.33 -20.28 -0.63
C MET A 258 -15.38 -21.25 -0.06
N GLU A 259 -14.94 -22.45 0.34
CA GLU A 259 -15.77 -23.45 1.02
C GLU A 259 -16.12 -23.01 2.45
N ALA A 260 -15.15 -22.47 3.19
CA ALA A 260 -15.32 -22.04 4.58
C ALA A 260 -16.23 -20.79 4.74
N LEU A 261 -16.14 -19.83 3.81
CA LEU A 261 -16.73 -18.50 3.97
C LEU A 261 -18.01 -18.27 3.16
N SER A 262 -18.57 -19.31 2.53
CA SER A 262 -19.86 -19.25 1.81
C SER A 262 -19.94 -18.16 0.73
N TYR A 263 -18.86 -17.96 -0.02
CA TYR A 263 -18.81 -16.98 -1.11
C TYR A 263 -19.89 -17.19 -2.18
N PRO A 264 -20.30 -16.12 -2.91
CA PRO A 264 -21.27 -16.21 -4.00
C PRO A 264 -20.81 -17.16 -5.11
N GLU A 265 -21.76 -17.84 -5.75
CA GLU A 265 -21.49 -18.83 -6.80
C GLU A 265 -20.64 -18.29 -7.98
N PRO A 266 -20.88 -17.06 -8.51
CA PRO A 266 -20.04 -16.52 -9.57
C PRO A 266 -18.57 -16.37 -9.17
N VAL A 267 -18.30 -16.05 -7.91
CA VAL A 267 -16.94 -15.88 -7.36
C VAL A 267 -16.26 -17.24 -7.22
N LYS A 268 -16.97 -18.22 -6.65
CA LYS A 268 -16.50 -19.61 -6.54
C LYS A 268 -16.13 -20.21 -7.88
N LYS A 269 -17.01 -20.05 -8.87
CA LYS A 269 -16.79 -20.57 -10.22
C LYS A 269 -15.54 -19.98 -10.86
N LEU A 270 -15.33 -18.66 -10.71
CA LEU A 270 -14.15 -18.00 -11.26
C LEU A 270 -12.86 -18.50 -10.59
N VAL A 271 -12.81 -18.58 -9.25
CA VAL A 271 -11.63 -19.11 -8.53
C VAL A 271 -11.37 -20.57 -8.94
N GLN A 272 -12.43 -21.36 -9.10
CA GLN A 272 -12.33 -22.74 -9.54
C GLN A 272 -11.75 -22.85 -10.96
N GLU A 273 -12.16 -22.00 -11.90
CA GLU A 273 -11.61 -21.96 -13.27
C GLU A 273 -10.09 -21.74 -13.26
N TYR A 274 -9.61 -20.71 -12.54
CA TYR A 274 -8.17 -20.43 -12.41
C TYR A 274 -7.43 -21.54 -11.65
N PHE A 275 -8.04 -22.11 -10.61
CA PHE A 275 -7.45 -23.23 -9.89
C PHE A 275 -7.21 -24.44 -10.81
N HIS A 276 -8.18 -24.80 -11.66
CA HIS A 276 -8.02 -25.93 -12.59
C HIS A 276 -6.95 -25.64 -13.65
N GLU A 277 -6.94 -24.44 -14.20
CA GLU A 277 -5.97 -24.06 -15.23
C GLU A 277 -4.52 -24.06 -14.70
N TRP A 278 -4.30 -23.51 -13.51
CA TRP A 278 -2.95 -23.27 -12.97
C TRP A 278 -2.45 -24.30 -11.96
N SER A 279 -3.32 -25.15 -11.41
CA SER A 279 -2.92 -26.27 -10.54
C SER A 279 -2.80 -27.61 -11.27
N ALA A 280 -3.56 -27.83 -12.36
CA ALA A 280 -3.51 -29.11 -13.08
C ALA A 280 -2.28 -29.25 -13.99
N GLN A 281 -1.72 -28.13 -14.48
CA GLN A 281 -0.62 -28.13 -15.45
C GLN A 281 0.76 -28.48 -14.85
N ARG A 282 0.90 -28.60 -13.52
CA ARG A 282 2.20 -28.89 -12.86
C ARG A 282 2.40 -30.31 -12.34
N THR A 283 1.50 -31.25 -12.64
CA THR A 283 1.66 -32.66 -12.25
C THR A 283 2.52 -33.49 -13.21
N LEU A 284 3.24 -32.86 -14.14
CA LEU A 284 4.17 -33.53 -15.05
C LEU A 284 5.53 -32.80 -15.03
N HIS A 285 6.42 -33.21 -14.12
CA HIS A 285 7.78 -33.70 -14.40
C HIS A 285 8.53 -34.02 -13.11
#